data_AF-A0A7Y0LG10-F1
#
_entry.id   AF-A0A7Y0LG10-F1
#
_cell.length_a   1.000
_cell.length_b   1.000
_cell.length_c   1.000
_cell.angle_alpha   90.00
_cell.angle_beta   90.00
_cell.angle_gamma   90.00
#
_symmetry.space_group_name_H-M   'P 1'
#
loop_
_entity.id
_entity.type
_entity.pdbx_description
1 polymer ?
#
loop_
_entity_poly.entity_id
_entity_poly.type
_entity_poly.pdbx_seq_one_letter_code
_entity_poly.pdbx_strand_id
1 'polypeptide(L)'
;MTFQFEIIERDWYKRRSPKEAIIKPVSVTIPDYTSTHNHMCKMHVVYSDKSEKSLIGRVIYNKLNDRWTVDGMELAVNVVEA
;
A
#
# COMPACT_ATOMS: atom_id res chain seq x y z
N MET A 1 16.85 -4.40 9.91
CA MET A 1 15.65 -5.08 9.36
C MET A 1 15.22 -4.30 8.15
N THR A 2 15.04 -4.98 7.02
CA THR A 2 14.63 -4.37 5.76
C THR A 2 13.20 -4.83 5.51
N PHE A 3 12.29 -3.89 5.28
CA PHE A 3 10.88 -4.21 5.02
C PHE A 3 10.58 -3.97 3.54
N GLN A 4 9.86 -4.91 2.94
CA GLN A 4 9.28 -4.77 1.61
C GLN A 4 7.77 -4.58 1.72
N PHE A 5 7.22 -3.81 0.78
CA PHE A 5 5.81 -3.44 0.76
C PHE A 5 5.15 -4.03 -0.49
N GLU A 6 4.36 -5.09 -0.31
CA GLU A 6 3.64 -5.75 -1.40
C GLU A 6 2.25 -5.14 -1.59
N ILE A 7 1.96 -4.63 -2.79
CA ILE A 7 0.66 -4.03 -3.09
C ILE A 7 -0.46 -5.08 -3.04
N ILE A 8 -1.50 -4.77 -2.25
CA ILE A 8 -2.72 -5.56 -2.21
C ILE A 8 -3.62 -5.09 -3.37
N GLU A 9 -3.74 -5.91 -4.42
CA GLU A 9 -4.70 -5.64 -5.49
C GLU A 9 -6.13 -5.69 -4.94
N ARG A 10 -6.86 -4.57 -5.04
CA ARG A 10 -8.27 -4.53 -4.64
C ARG A 10 -9.15 -4.85 -5.85
N ASP A 11 -9.95 -5.91 -5.74
CA ASP A 11 -10.85 -6.37 -6.81
C ASP A 11 -11.90 -5.33 -7.24
N TRP A 12 -12.13 -4.26 -6.47
CA TRP A 12 -13.02 -3.14 -6.86
C TRP A 12 -12.57 -2.49 -8.19
N TYR A 13 -11.27 -2.50 -8.47
CA TYR A 13 -10.68 -1.95 -9.69
C TYR A 13 -11.11 -2.72 -10.95
N LYS A 14 -11.35 -4.04 -10.83
CA LYS A 14 -11.82 -4.90 -11.92
C LYS A 14 -13.28 -4.65 -12.31
N ARG A 15 -14.03 -3.85 -11.54
CA ARG A 15 -15.47 -3.58 -11.75
C ARG A 15 -15.79 -2.34 -12.59
N ARG A 16 -14.80 -1.52 -12.97
CA ARG A 16 -15.02 -0.42 -13.93
C ARG A 16 -14.82 -0.92 -15.37
N SER A 17 -15.75 -0.59 -16.26
CA SER A 17 -15.67 -0.88 -17.69
C SER A 17 -14.36 -0.38 -18.33
N PRO A 18 -13.82 -1.08 -19.34
CA PRO A 18 -12.48 -0.88 -19.89
C PRO A 18 -12.43 0.30 -20.88
N LYS A 19 -12.75 1.52 -20.45
CA LYS A 19 -12.71 2.71 -21.33
C LYS A 19 -11.54 3.66 -21.09
N GLU A 20 -10.74 3.46 -20.06
CA GLU A 20 -9.54 4.29 -19.82
C GLU A 20 -8.34 3.41 -19.48
N ALA A 21 -7.17 3.79 -19.99
CA ALA A 21 -5.89 3.17 -19.65
C ALA A 21 -5.73 3.25 -18.14
N ILE A 22 -5.92 2.12 -17.47
CA ILE A 22 -6.15 2.17 -16.04
C ILE A 22 -4.79 2.18 -15.33
N ILE A 23 -4.49 3.34 -14.74
CA ILE A 23 -3.22 3.65 -14.06
C ILE A 23 -3.12 2.75 -12.82
N LYS A 24 -2.01 2.00 -12.70
CA LYS A 24 -1.78 1.04 -11.61
C LYS A 24 -0.62 1.50 -10.72
N PRO A 25 -0.72 1.33 -9.40
CA PRO A 25 0.45 1.49 -8.53
C PRO A 25 1.47 0.40 -8.86
N VAL A 26 2.74 0.77 -8.99
CA VAL A 26 3.85 -0.13 -9.36
C VAL A 26 4.91 -0.24 -8.26
N SER A 27 5.04 0.77 -7.41
CA SER A 27 6.00 0.77 -6.31
C SER A 27 5.45 1.57 -5.13
N VAL A 28 5.79 1.12 -3.92
CA VAL A 28 5.42 1.79 -2.67
C VAL A 28 6.63 1.88 -1.74
N THR A 29 6.84 3.05 -1.17
CA THR A 29 7.89 3.31 -0.17
C THR A 29 7.28 3.99 1.05
N ILE A 30 7.63 3.51 2.24
CA ILE A 30 7.13 4.05 3.52
C ILE A 30 8.34 4.31 4.43
N PRO A 31 8.96 5.50 4.35
CA PRO A 31 10.22 5.79 5.02
C PRO A 31 10.09 5.87 6.55
N ASP A 32 8.90 6.20 7.05
CA ASP A 32 8.56 6.33 8.46
C ASP A 32 7.77 5.13 9.00
N TYR A 33 7.90 3.96 8.34
CA TYR A 33 7.28 2.72 8.80
C TYR A 33 7.83 2.31 10.16
N THR A 34 6.92 1.94 11.07
CA THR A 34 7.24 1.26 12.32
C THR A 34 6.24 0.14 12.54
N SER A 35 6.68 -0.98 13.12
CA SER A 35 5.82 -2.12 13.48
C SER A 35 5.01 -1.83 14.75
N THR A 36 4.34 -0.68 14.78
CA THR A 36 3.46 -0.24 15.87
C THR A 36 2.04 -0.18 15.34
N HIS A 37 1.14 -0.93 15.97
CA HIS A 37 -0.27 -0.91 15.58
C HIS A 37 -0.86 0.50 15.73
N ASN A 38 -1.62 0.95 14.72
CA ASN A 38 -2.19 2.30 14.61
C ASN A 38 -1.19 3.45 14.42
N HIS A 39 0.08 3.15 14.14
CA HIS A 39 1.03 4.19 13.73
C HIS A 39 0.59 4.83 12.41
N MET A 40 0.69 6.15 12.34
CA MET A 40 0.42 6.91 11.12
C MET A 40 1.75 7.15 10.40
N CYS A 41 1.76 6.90 9.10
CA CYS A 41 2.96 6.97 8.26
C CYS A 41 2.66 7.63 6.91
N LYS A 42 3.70 8.03 6.18
CA LYS A 42 3.60 8.56 4.82
C LYS A 42 3.91 7.46 3.82
N MET A 43 2.93 7.12 3.01
CA MET A 43 3.06 6.16 1.93
C MET A 43 3.31 6.89 0.61
N HIS A 44 4.48 6.70 0.01
CA HIS A 44 4.81 7.21 -1.32
C HIS A 44 4.53 6.13 -2.35
N VAL A 45 3.63 6.42 -3.29
CA VAL A 45 3.18 5.50 -4.33
C VAL A 45 3.64 6.02 -5.68
N VAL A 46 4.31 5.18 -6.45
CA VAL A 46 4.63 5.42 -7.86
C VAL A 46 3.65 4.62 -8.70
N TYR A 47 3.08 5.25 -9.72
CA TYR A 47 2.13 4.61 -10.65
C TYR A 47 2.76 4.31 -12.01
N SER A 48 2.06 3.50 -12.81
CA SER A 48 2.50 3.01 -14.12
C SER A 48 2.72 4.11 -15.16
N ASP A 49 2.09 5.27 -14.99
CA ASP A 49 2.26 6.47 -15.82
C ASP A 49 3.41 7.37 -15.33
N LYS A 50 4.19 6.91 -14.34
CA LYS A 50 5.24 7.66 -13.61
C LYS A 50 4.71 8.80 -12.74
N SER A 51 3.39 8.90 -12.55
CA SER A 51 2.86 9.81 -11.54
C SER A 51 3.21 9.29 -10.14
N GLU A 52 3.32 10.23 -9.20
CA GLU A 52 3.61 9.94 -7.81
C GLU A 52 2.52 10.52 -6.91
N LYS A 53 2.20 9.81 -5.83
CA LYS A 53 1.26 10.28 -4.82
C LYS A 53 1.76 9.97 -3.43
N SER A 54 1.57 10.92 -2.53
CA SER A 54 1.78 10.72 -1.10
C SER A 54 0.44 10.51 -0.41
N LEU A 55 0.28 9.38 0.27
CA LEU A 55 -0.91 9.01 1.03
C LEU A 55 -0.57 9.00 2.52
N ILE A 56 -1.56 9.33 3.36
CA ILE A 56 -1.46 9.10 4.80
C ILE A 56 -1.89 7.66 5.05
N GLY A 57 -0.93 6.84 5.48
CA GLY A 57 -1.11 5.43 5.79
C GLY A 57 -1.28 5.18 7.28
N ARG A 58 -2.06 4.16 7.62
CA ARG A 58 -2.14 3.61 8.98
C ARG A 58 -1.60 2.19 9.00
N VAL A 59 -0.67 1.93 9.92
CA VAL A 59 -0.14 0.59 10.17
C VAL A 59 -1.18 -0.23 10.95
N ILE A 60 -1.52 -1.40 10.43
CA ILE A 60 -2.49 -2.32 10.99
C ILE A 60 -1.79 -3.67 11.19
N TYR A 61 -2.06 -4.30 12.32
CA TYR A 61 -1.58 -5.64 12.63
C TYR A 61 -2.80 -6.53 12.73
N ASN A 62 -2.87 -7.53 11.87
CA ASN A 62 -3.93 -8.51 11.88
C ASN A 62 -3.49 -9.72 12.71
N LYS A 63 -4.11 -9.89 13.87
CA LYS A 63 -3.84 -10.99 14.80
C LYS A 63 -4.29 -12.35 14.29
N LEU A 64 -5.23 -12.41 13.34
CA LEU A 64 -5.78 -13.67 12.84
C LEU A 64 -4.82 -14.40 11.91
N ASN A 65 -4.04 -13.65 11.14
CA ASN A 65 -3.09 -14.20 10.17
C ASN A 65 -1.65 -13.75 10.41
N ASP A 66 -1.38 -13.12 11.56
CA ASP A 66 -0.07 -12.64 12.00
C ASP A 66 0.65 -11.81 10.91
N ARG A 67 -0.04 -10.78 10.41
CA ARG A 67 0.47 -9.93 9.32
C ARG A 67 0.33 -8.46 9.61
N TRP A 68 1.37 -7.72 9.21
CA TRP A 68 1.37 -6.27 9.16
C TRP A 68 0.90 -5.79 7.80
N THR A 69 0.03 -4.79 7.81
CA THR A 69 -0.40 -4.08 6.61
C THR A 69 -0.31 -2.58 6.84
N VAL A 70 -0.18 -1.81 5.76
CA VAL A 70 -0.37 -0.36 5.80
C VAL A 70 -1.51 0.01 4.88
N ASP A 71 -2.51 0.68 5.43
CA ASP A 71 -3.71 1.13 4.70
C ASP A 71 -3.63 2.65 4.50
N GLY A 72 -3.47 3.07 3.24
CA GLY A 72 -3.47 4.47 2.78
C GLY A 72 -4.82 4.96 2.25
N MET A 73 -5.93 4.32 2.65
CA MET A 73 -7.32 4.47 2.18
C MET A 73 -7.54 4.07 0.72
N GLU A 74 -6.75 4.61 -0.19
CA GLU A 74 -6.81 4.31 -1.62
C GLU A 74 -6.08 3.01 -1.96
N LEU A 75 -4.92 2.81 -1.33
CA LEU A 75 -4.03 1.68 -1.54
C LEU A 75 -3.71 1.03 -0.20
N ALA A 76 -3.57 -0.30 -0.18
CA ALA A 76 -3.06 -1.03 0.95
C ALA A 76 -1.90 -1.92 0.52
N VAL A 77 -0.94 -2.12 1.43
CA VAL A 77 0.22 -2.98 1.22
C VAL A 77 0.37 -3.97 2.37
N ASN A 78 0.84 -5.18 2.08
CA ASN A 78 1.39 -6.08 3.09
C ASN A 78 2.83 -5.67 3.39
N VAL A 79 3.24 -5.83 4.65
CA VAL A 79 4.64 -5.70 5.05
C VAL A 79 5.26 -7.09 5.10
N VAL A 80 6.33 -7.27 4.34
CA VAL A 80 7.10 -8.52 4.27
C VAL A 80 8.52 -8.23 4.78
N GLU A 81 9.01 -9.05 5.70
CA GLU A 81 10.40 -8.99 6.14
C GLU A 81 11.31 -9.57 5.05
N ALA A 82 12.36 -8.83 4.69
CA ALA A 82 13.34 -9.21 3.68
C ALA A 82 14.74 -9.44 4.27
#